data_AF-A0A973Z3C0-F1
#
_entry.id   AF-A0A973Z3C0-F1
#
_cell.length_a   1.000
_cell.length_b   1.000
_cell.length_c   1.000
_cell.angle_alpha   90.00
_cell.angle_beta   90.00
_cell.angle_gamma   90.00
#
_symmetry.space_group_name_H-M   'P 1'
#
loop_
_entity.id
_entity.type
_entity.pdbx_description
1 polymer ?
#
loop_
_entity_poly.entity_id
_entity_poly.type
_entity_poly.pdbx_seq_one_letter_code
_entity_poly.pdbx_strand_id
1 'polypeptide(L)'
;MPDSPDSSRDAPWLAGLNPPQREAVLTTEGPVLVLAGAGTGKTSALTARLANLIATRKAWPSQILAVTFTNKAAREMKERIAKISGGAIEGMPWLGTFHSVAARMLRSHAELVGLRSNFTILDTDDQLRVLKQLIS
;
A
#
# COMPACT_ATOMS: atom_id res chain seq x y z
N MET A 1 -15.76 40.04 -23.76
CA MET A 1 -15.63 38.57 -23.73
C MET A 1 -15.95 38.13 -22.32
N PRO A 2 -16.93 37.26 -22.08
CA PRO A 2 -17.11 36.67 -20.76
C PRO A 2 -16.05 35.59 -20.57
N ASP A 3 -15.31 35.68 -19.46
CA ASP A 3 -14.29 34.71 -19.06
C ASP A 3 -14.89 33.30 -18.93
N SER A 4 -14.12 32.32 -19.38
CA SER A 4 -14.45 30.90 -19.51
C SER A 4 -14.91 30.25 -18.18
N PRO A 5 -15.90 29.34 -18.21
CA PRO A 5 -16.30 28.60 -17.02
C PRO A 5 -15.31 27.44 -16.75
N ASP A 6 -15.13 27.17 -15.46
CA ASP A 6 -14.55 25.97 -14.86
C ASP A 6 -13.03 25.94 -14.64
N SER A 7 -12.59 26.65 -13.58
CA SER A 7 -11.48 26.15 -12.77
C SER A 7 -11.96 24.88 -12.05
N SER A 8 -11.88 23.74 -12.74
CA SER A 8 -12.20 22.43 -12.19
C SER A 8 -11.54 22.31 -10.82
N ARG A 9 -12.32 22.15 -9.75
CA ARG A 9 -11.76 21.88 -8.42
C ARG A 9 -10.98 20.58 -8.54
N ASP A 10 -9.65 20.67 -8.46
CA ASP A 10 -8.77 19.51 -8.45
C ASP A 10 -9.27 18.51 -7.41
N ALA A 11 -9.18 17.22 -7.73
CA ALA A 11 -9.62 16.18 -6.82
C ALA A 11 -8.92 16.33 -5.46
N PRO A 12 -9.59 16.09 -4.31
CA PRO A 12 -9.03 16.38 -2.99
C PRO A 12 -7.67 15.73 -2.71
N TRP A 13 -7.38 14.58 -3.32
CA TRP A 13 -6.10 13.87 -3.19
C TRP A 13 -4.96 14.43 -4.03
N LEU A 14 -5.24 15.36 -4.96
CA LEU A 14 -4.23 16.08 -5.75
C LEU A 14 -3.81 17.40 -5.07
N ALA A 15 -4.56 17.86 -4.06
CA ALA A 15 -4.29 19.10 -3.38
C ALA A 15 -2.91 19.10 -2.68
N GLY A 16 -2.11 20.14 -2.94
CA GLY A 16 -0.79 20.32 -2.32
C GLY A 16 0.34 19.47 -2.90
N LEU A 17 0.09 18.72 -3.99
CA LEU A 17 1.15 18.02 -4.72
C LEU A 17 1.93 18.98 -5.61
N ASN A 18 3.25 18.86 -5.63
CA ASN A 18 4.08 19.56 -6.61
C ASN A 18 3.94 18.90 -8.02
N PRO A 19 4.39 19.55 -9.10
CA PRO A 19 4.17 19.03 -10.46
C PRO A 19 4.69 17.60 -10.67
N PRO A 20 5.93 17.22 -10.23
CA PRO A 20 6.40 15.84 -10.34
C PRO A 20 5.56 14.81 -9.55
N GLN A 21 5.07 15.18 -8.36
CA GLN A 21 4.20 14.30 -7.58
C GLN A 21 2.84 14.12 -8.26
N ARG A 22 2.27 15.20 -8.82
CA ARG A 22 1.00 15.14 -9.56
C ARG A 22 1.13 14.28 -10.81
N GLU A 23 2.22 14.43 -11.56
CA GLU A 23 2.54 13.57 -12.70
C GLU A 23 2.60 12.10 -12.28
N ALA A 24 3.34 11.77 -11.20
CA ALA A 24 3.42 10.39 -10.69
C ALA A 24 2.06 9.81 -10.27
N VAL A 25 1.12 10.65 -9.82
CA VAL A 25 -0.25 10.24 -9.44
C VAL A 25 -1.14 10.01 -10.67
N LEU A 26 -1.00 10.84 -11.69
CA LEU A 26 -1.82 10.80 -12.92
C LEU A 26 -1.31 9.75 -13.92
N THR A 27 -0.03 9.40 -13.89
CA THR A 27 0.54 8.30 -14.68
C THR A 27 0.11 6.96 -14.08
N THR A 28 -1.00 6.42 -14.58
CA THR A 28 -1.59 5.16 -14.07
C THR A 28 -1.14 3.93 -14.83
N GLU A 29 -0.76 4.08 -16.10
CA GLU A 29 -0.34 2.99 -16.96
C GLU A 29 1.18 2.87 -16.97
N GLY A 30 1.68 1.64 -17.10
CA GLY A 30 3.10 1.35 -17.20
C GLY A 30 3.89 1.51 -15.89
N PRO A 31 5.19 1.16 -15.93
CA PRO A 31 6.07 1.27 -14.78
C PRO A 31 6.41 2.74 -14.48
N VAL A 32 6.34 3.12 -13.20
CA VAL A 32 6.70 4.46 -12.73
C VAL A 32 7.66 4.35 -11.55
N LEU A 33 8.82 4.99 -11.66
CA LEU A 33 9.79 5.13 -10.58
C LEU A 33 9.74 6.55 -10.01
N VAL A 34 9.39 6.67 -8.73
CA VAL A 34 9.39 7.96 -8.02
C VAL A 34 10.62 8.05 -7.13
N LEU A 35 11.60 8.84 -7.57
CA LEU A 35 12.77 9.18 -6.77
C LEU A 35 12.46 10.42 -5.95
N ALA A 36 12.64 10.34 -4.63
CA ALA A 36 12.46 11.52 -3.79
C ALA A 36 13.38 11.51 -2.58
N GLY A 37 13.87 12.70 -2.20
CA GLY A 37 14.71 12.92 -1.03
C GLY A 37 13.97 12.68 0.30
N ALA A 38 14.70 12.75 1.40
CA ALA A 38 14.08 12.73 2.73
C ALA A 38 13.11 13.94 2.87
N GLY A 39 11.94 13.72 3.46
CA GLY A 39 10.96 14.78 3.70
C GLY A 39 10.18 15.30 2.49
N THR A 40 10.47 14.87 1.25
CA THR A 40 9.86 15.43 0.04
C THR A 40 8.49 14.81 -0.36
N GLY A 41 7.76 14.23 0.60
CA GLY A 41 6.37 13.80 0.37
C GLY A 41 6.18 12.49 -0.44
N LYS A 42 7.16 11.57 -0.47
CA LYS A 42 7.02 10.24 -1.12
C LYS A 42 5.72 9.52 -0.76
N THR A 43 5.43 9.45 0.53
CA THR A 43 4.26 8.77 1.05
C THR A 43 2.96 9.47 0.63
N SER A 44 2.97 10.80 0.53
CA SER A 44 1.82 11.58 0.05
C SER A 44 1.52 11.28 -1.41
N ALA A 45 2.55 11.26 -2.27
CA ALA A 45 2.39 10.91 -3.68
C ALA A 45 1.87 9.47 -3.86
N LEU A 46 2.41 8.50 -3.13
CA LEU A 46 1.92 7.11 -3.17
C LEU A 46 0.46 7.00 -2.74
N THR A 47 0.09 7.63 -1.61
CA THR A 47 -1.29 7.56 -1.11
C THR A 47 -2.27 8.25 -2.07
N ALA A 48 -1.88 9.40 -2.62
CA ALA A 48 -2.67 10.09 -3.63
C ALA A 48 -2.84 9.26 -4.90
N ARG A 49 -1.82 8.51 -5.31
CA ARG A 49 -1.89 7.58 -6.45
C ARG A 49 -2.88 6.46 -6.20
N LEU A 50 -2.83 5.83 -5.02
CA LEU A 50 -3.79 4.79 -4.64
C LEU A 50 -5.22 5.33 -4.65
N ALA A 51 -5.45 6.50 -4.05
CA ALA A 51 -6.75 7.16 -4.07
C ALA A 51 -7.22 7.47 -5.50
N ASN A 52 -6.33 7.99 -6.35
CA ASN A 52 -6.65 8.29 -7.74
C ASN A 52 -7.10 7.04 -8.51
N LEU A 53 -6.39 5.91 -8.37
CA LEU A 53 -6.74 4.65 -9.03
C LEU A 53 -8.13 4.14 -8.62
N ILE A 54 -8.47 4.23 -7.33
CA ILE A 54 -9.75 3.78 -6.80
C ILE A 54 -10.86 4.74 -7.23
N ALA A 55 -10.68 6.05 -7.03
CA ALA A 55 -11.72 7.04 -7.29
C ALA A 55 -12.04 7.19 -8.78
N THR A 56 -11.05 7.02 -9.66
CA THR A 56 -11.23 7.01 -11.13
C THR A 56 -11.66 5.64 -11.66
N ARG A 57 -11.93 4.67 -10.78
CA ARG A 57 -12.35 3.29 -11.12
C ARG A 57 -11.41 2.56 -12.07
N LYS A 58 -10.11 2.86 -12.01
CA LYS A 58 -9.08 2.13 -12.77
C LYS A 58 -8.72 0.79 -12.14
N ALA A 59 -8.91 0.65 -10.82
CA ALA A 59 -8.73 -0.60 -10.11
C ALA A 59 -9.68 -0.70 -8.92
N TRP A 60 -10.14 -1.92 -8.64
CA TRP A 60 -10.82 -2.22 -7.39
C TRP A 60 -9.79 -2.26 -6.25
N PRO A 61 -10.15 -1.89 -5.01
CA PRO A 61 -9.26 -1.99 -3.84
C PRO A 61 -8.59 -3.37 -3.67
N SER A 62 -9.29 -4.45 -4.07
CA SER A 62 -8.79 -5.84 -4.03
C SER A 62 -7.74 -6.17 -5.10
N GLN A 63 -7.60 -5.34 -6.13
CA GLN A 63 -6.63 -5.50 -7.22
C GLN A 63 -5.34 -4.71 -6.98
N ILE A 64 -5.24 -3.97 -5.87
CA ILE A 64 -4.08 -3.12 -5.56
C ILE A 64 -3.22 -3.80 -4.48
N LEU A 65 -1.95 -4.03 -4.81
CA LEU A 65 -0.91 -4.44 -3.86
C LEU A 65 -0.11 -3.23 -3.39
N ALA A 66 -0.07 -2.99 -2.09
CA ALA A 66 0.70 -1.90 -1.48
C ALA A 66 1.55 -2.42 -0.33
N VAL A 67 2.86 -2.46 -0.54
CA VAL A 67 3.84 -3.02 0.41
C VAL A 67 4.78 -1.96 0.95
N THR A 68 5.12 -2.09 2.22
CA THR A 68 6.12 -1.27 2.90
C THR A 68 6.98 -2.08 3.86
N PHE A 69 8.03 -1.48 4.41
CA PHE A 69 8.94 -2.15 5.34
C PHE A 69 8.46 -2.13 6.78
N THR A 70 7.66 -1.15 7.19
CA THR A 70 7.27 -0.98 8.61
C THR A 70 5.77 -1.00 8.81
N ASN A 71 5.34 -1.57 9.95
CA ASN A 71 3.92 -1.56 10.34
C ASN A 71 3.38 -0.13 10.51
N LYS A 72 4.23 0.80 10.97
CA LYS A 72 3.87 2.22 11.10
C LYS A 72 3.51 2.82 9.75
N ALA A 73 4.35 2.64 8.72
CA ALA A 73 4.08 3.16 7.39
C ALA A 73 2.82 2.52 6.77
N ALA A 74 2.59 1.22 7.00
CA ALA A 74 1.40 0.53 6.50
C ALA A 74 0.13 1.13 7.14
N ARG A 75 0.16 1.35 8.46
CA ARG A 75 -0.95 1.96 9.19
C ARG A 75 -1.22 3.40 8.73
N GLU A 76 -0.17 4.22 8.62
CA GLU A 76 -0.29 5.60 8.13
C GLU A 76 -0.86 5.67 6.71
N MET A 77 -0.43 4.78 5.81
CA MET A 77 -0.97 4.70 4.46
C MET A 77 -2.45 4.32 4.46
N LYS A 78 -2.83 3.32 5.26
CA LYS A 78 -4.23 2.90 5.45
C LYS A 78 -5.08 4.07 5.95
N GLU A 79 -4.67 4.75 7.01
CA GLU A 79 -5.38 5.90 7.58
C GLU A 79 -5.56 7.05 6.57
N ARG A 80 -4.55 7.32 5.75
CA ARG A 80 -4.65 8.37 4.72
C ARG A 80 -5.63 7.98 3.62
N ILE A 81 -5.61 6.74 3.15
CA ILE A 81 -6.58 6.23 2.16
C ILE A 81 -8.01 6.25 2.72
N ALA A 82 -8.18 5.95 4.02
CA ALA A 82 -9.46 6.05 4.74
C ALA A 82 -10.13 7.40 4.53
N LYS A 83 -9.34 8.45 4.79
CA LYS A 83 -9.78 9.84 4.80
C LYS A 83 -10.17 10.28 3.39
N ILE A 84 -9.45 9.80 2.39
CA ILE A 84 -9.70 10.16 1.00
C ILE A 84 -10.93 9.41 0.44
N SER A 85 -11.11 8.15 0.81
CA SER A 85 -12.14 7.26 0.22
C SER A 85 -13.47 7.26 1.00
N GLY A 86 -13.66 8.18 1.94
CA GLY A 86 -14.91 8.29 2.71
C GLY A 86 -15.22 7.06 3.59
N GLY A 87 -14.20 6.33 4.06
CA GLY A 87 -14.37 5.16 4.92
C GLY A 87 -14.40 3.80 4.21
N ALA A 88 -14.41 3.76 2.87
CA ALA A 88 -14.42 2.51 2.08
C ALA A 88 -13.06 1.77 2.03
N ILE A 89 -12.33 1.65 3.16
CA ILE A 89 -11.13 0.79 3.21
C ILE A 89 -11.47 -0.69 3.44
N GLU A 90 -12.74 -0.99 3.70
CA GLU A 90 -13.24 -2.37 3.62
C GLU A 90 -13.02 -2.87 2.19
N GLY A 91 -11.85 -3.45 1.92
CA GLY A 91 -11.52 -3.88 0.56
C GLY A 91 -10.06 -3.82 0.13
N MET A 92 -9.10 -3.34 0.94
CA MET A 92 -7.65 -3.44 0.60
C MET A 92 -6.94 -4.59 1.33
N PRO A 93 -7.17 -5.86 0.94
CA PRO A 93 -6.58 -7.03 1.60
C PRO A 93 -5.05 -7.11 1.47
N TRP A 94 -4.48 -6.41 0.48
CA TRP A 94 -3.07 -6.48 0.12
C TRP A 94 -2.29 -5.20 0.47
N LEU A 95 -2.78 -4.40 1.43
CA LEU A 95 -2.05 -3.28 2.01
C LEU A 95 -1.39 -3.72 3.31
N GLY A 96 -0.06 -3.74 3.37
CA GLY A 96 0.66 -4.19 4.54
C GLY A 96 2.18 -4.09 4.42
N THR A 97 2.87 -4.79 5.32
CA THR A 97 4.31 -5.01 5.18
C THR A 97 4.59 -6.17 4.24
N PHE A 98 5.84 -6.28 3.76
CA PHE A 98 6.28 -7.47 3.02
C PHE A 98 5.94 -8.77 3.77
N HIS A 99 6.26 -8.82 5.07
CA HIS A 99 5.97 -9.99 5.91
C HIS A 99 4.47 -10.27 6.04
N SER A 100 3.64 -9.24 6.29
CA SER A 100 2.20 -9.46 6.47
C SER A 100 1.52 -9.92 5.17
N VAL A 101 1.92 -9.36 4.04
CA VAL A 101 1.40 -9.75 2.72
C VAL A 101 1.85 -11.17 2.36
N ALA A 102 3.14 -11.48 2.54
CA ALA A 102 3.67 -12.82 2.28
C ALA A 102 3.00 -13.88 3.17
N ALA A 103 2.85 -13.61 4.47
CA ALA A 103 2.16 -14.50 5.39
C ALA A 103 0.70 -14.71 4.97
N ARG A 104 -0.02 -13.66 4.55
CA ARG A 104 -1.40 -13.78 4.04
C ARG A 104 -1.45 -14.69 2.81
N MET A 105 -0.57 -14.46 1.84
CA MET A 105 -0.50 -15.26 0.61
C MET A 105 -0.18 -16.73 0.93
N LEU A 106 0.79 -16.99 1.80
CA LEU A 106 1.14 -18.34 2.25
C LEU A 106 -0.02 -19.00 2.98
N ARG A 107 -0.75 -18.30 3.85
CA ARG A 107 -1.92 -18.89 4.54
C ARG A 107 -3.04 -19.28 3.57
N SER A 108 -3.25 -18.51 2.51
CA SER A 108 -4.25 -18.82 1.47
C SER A 108 -3.86 -20.01 0.59
N HIS A 109 -2.56 -20.34 0.49
CA HIS A 109 -2.04 -21.36 -0.42
C HIS A 109 -1.10 -22.36 0.27
N ALA A 110 -1.25 -22.55 1.59
CA ALA A 110 -0.29 -23.28 2.41
C ALA A 110 -0.11 -24.73 1.95
N GLU A 111 -1.20 -25.35 1.51
CA GLU A 111 -1.21 -26.75 1.09
C GLU A 111 -0.34 -27.01 -0.14
N LEU A 112 -0.15 -26.00 -1.02
CA LEU A 112 0.71 -26.11 -2.21
C LEU A 112 2.19 -26.33 -1.87
N VAL A 113 2.59 -25.98 -0.65
CA VAL A 113 3.96 -26.15 -0.14
C VAL A 113 4.02 -27.14 1.02
N GLY A 114 2.98 -27.97 1.20
CA GLY A 114 2.93 -29.00 2.25
C GLY A 114 2.75 -28.42 3.66
N LEU A 115 2.28 -27.19 3.79
CA LEU A 115 2.01 -26.54 5.08
C LEU A 115 0.51 -26.54 5.38
N ARG A 116 0.16 -26.47 6.67
CA ARG A 116 -1.19 -26.13 7.10
C ARG A 116 -1.35 -24.61 7.16
N SER A 117 -2.54 -24.09 6.83
CA SER A 117 -2.83 -22.65 6.84
C SER A 117 -2.68 -21.99 8.22
N ASN A 118 -2.65 -22.79 9.29
CA ASN A 118 -2.44 -22.35 10.68
C ASN A 118 -0.96 -22.46 11.14
N PHE A 119 0.01 -22.48 10.22
CA PHE A 119 1.43 -22.50 10.58
C PHE A 119 1.82 -21.37 11.55
N THR A 120 2.80 -21.67 12.40
CA THR A 120 3.42 -20.74 13.34
C THR A 120 4.60 -20.04 12.66
N ILE A 121 4.68 -18.72 12.82
CA ILE A 121 5.86 -17.95 12.43
C ILE A 121 6.77 -17.89 13.65
N LEU A 122 7.95 -18.48 13.56
CA LEU A 122 8.92 -18.48 14.66
C LEU A 122 9.58 -17.12 14.79
N ASP A 123 9.55 -16.56 15.99
CA ASP A 123 10.39 -15.43 16.33
C ASP A 123 11.84 -15.87 16.61
N THR A 124 12.71 -14.91 16.92
CA THR A 124 14.13 -15.17 17.18
C THR A 124 14.33 -16.11 18.37
N ASP A 125 13.52 -16.00 19.42
CA ASP A 125 13.66 -16.80 20.64
C ASP A 125 13.22 -18.24 20.39
N ASP A 126 12.13 -18.43 19.64
CA ASP A 126 11.68 -19.74 19.19
C ASP A 126 12.74 -20.41 18.30
N GLN A 127 13.35 -19.67 17.37
CA GLN A 127 14.42 -20.18 16.52
C GLN A 127 15.63 -20.65 17.35
N LEU A 128 16.05 -19.84 18.34
CA LEU A 128 17.15 -20.21 19.23
C LEU A 128 16.82 -21.45 20.08
N ARG A 129 15.57 -21.59 20.53
CA ARG A 129 15.12 -22.77 21.28
C ARG A 129 15.20 -24.03 20.42
N VAL A 130 14.74 -23.97 19.17
CA VAL A 130 14.81 -25.10 18.23
C VAL A 130 16.27 -25.48 17.96
N LEU A 131 17.15 -24.52 17.70
CA LEU A 131 18.57 -24.80 17.46
C LEU A 131 19.24 -25.49 18.65
N LYS A 132 18.96 -25.05 19.89
CA LYS A 132 19.52 -25.68 21.09
C LYS A 132 19.08 -27.14 21.24
N GLN A 133 17.83 -27.46 20.90
CA GLN A 133 17.30 -28.83 20.95
C GLN A 133 17.94 -29.75 19.90
N LEU A 134 18.43 -29.23 18.78
CA LEU A 134 19.05 -30.02 17.73
C LEU A 134 20.54 -30.33 18.01
N ILE A 135 21.20 -29.51 18.82
CA ILE A 135 22.64 -29.61 19.10
C ILE A 135 22.92 -30.37 20.40
N SER A 136 21.95 -30.43 21.32
CA SER A 136 22.07 -31.15 22.60
C SER A 136 21.67 -32.62 22.44
#